data_AF-A0A2I0EQB5-F1
#
_entry.id   AF-A0A2I0EQB5-F1
#
_cell.length_a   1.000
_cell.length_b   1.000
_cell.length_c   1.000
_cell.angle_alpha   90.00
_cell.angle_beta   90.00
_cell.angle_gamma   90.00
#
_symmetry.space_group_name_H-M   'P 1'
#
loop_
_entity.id
_entity.type
_entity.pdbx_description
1 polymer ?
#
loop_
_entity_poly.entity_id
_entity_poly.type
_entity_poly.pdbx_seq_one_letter_code
_entity_poly.pdbx_strand_id
1 'polypeptide(L)'
;MTKEQLLYQIANVGYLTSYGRDKSYSTVDITSKTSSRLAFIGALISILAVVYPIISKTQFIVFTLIAFSVLGIYISKYTDHDKYISSAKELENIERELQLLYYEVKNQSDDANLEIFIEKLKSLDRKQKDNCIDRQIFGSDLYAHQKTFWNKKINSKWFVDELKLKLTDKLPLSFFLCVFAFLSIVFLGFITFFLAYHLVESGY
;
A
#
# COMPACT_ATOMS: atom_id res chain seq x y z
N MET A 1 -15.13 23.29 20.77
CA MET A 1 -15.12 21.94 20.18
C MET A 1 -15.81 21.01 21.16
N THR A 2 -16.82 20.26 20.73
CA THR A 2 -17.49 19.26 21.59
C THR A 2 -16.61 18.01 21.75
N LYS A 3 -16.90 17.17 22.75
CA LYS A 3 -16.23 15.89 22.94
C LYS A 3 -16.30 15.00 21.70
N GLU A 4 -17.47 14.91 21.07
CA GLU A 4 -17.69 14.12 19.85
C GLU A 4 -16.84 14.64 18.68
N GLN A 5 -16.79 15.97 18.50
CA GLN A 5 -15.94 16.58 17.47
C GLN A 5 -14.46 16.29 17.73
N LEU A 6 -14.02 16.32 18.99
CA LEU A 6 -12.65 16.01 19.35
C LEU A 6 -12.32 14.53 19.09
N LEU A 7 -13.19 13.60 19.50
CA LEU A 7 -13.03 12.16 19.25
C LEU A 7 -12.93 11.87 17.75
N TYR A 8 -13.81 12.48 16.95
CA TYR A 8 -13.75 12.37 15.49
C TYR A 8 -12.42 12.87 14.92
N GLN A 9 -11.92 14.02 15.39
CA GLN A 9 -10.64 14.55 14.92
C GLN A 9 -9.45 13.68 15.34
N ILE A 10 -9.43 13.17 16.57
CA ILE A 10 -8.38 12.24 17.01
C ILE A 10 -8.37 10.98 16.14
N ALA A 11 -9.55 10.42 15.87
CA ALA A 11 -9.68 9.25 15.00
C ALA A 11 -9.24 9.55 13.56
N ASN A 12 -9.57 10.73 13.02
CA ASN A 12 -9.15 11.14 11.69
C ASN A 12 -7.62 11.30 11.58
N VAL A 13 -6.99 11.97 12.55
CA VAL A 13 -5.53 12.07 12.60
C VAL A 13 -4.90 10.68 12.81
N GLY A 14 -5.51 9.83 13.64
CA GLY A 14 -5.10 8.44 13.83
C GLY A 14 -5.09 7.64 12.52
N TYR A 15 -6.17 7.75 11.73
CA TYR A 15 -6.26 7.15 10.40
C TYR A 15 -5.16 7.64 9.46
N LEU A 16 -4.96 8.96 9.35
CA LEU A 16 -3.90 9.54 8.51
C LEU A 16 -2.50 9.10 8.94
N THR A 17 -2.26 9.03 10.26
CA THR A 17 -1.00 8.55 10.84
C THR A 17 -0.74 7.09 10.48
N SER A 18 -1.75 6.24 10.69
CA SER A 18 -1.69 4.81 10.39
C SER A 18 -1.43 4.56 8.90
N TYR A 19 -2.10 5.32 8.04
CA TYR A 19 -1.94 5.27 6.60
C TYR A 19 -0.53 5.69 6.16
N GLY A 20 -0.04 6.84 6.65
CA GLY A 20 1.31 7.33 6.35
C GLY A 20 2.40 6.35 6.78
N ARG A 21 2.27 5.74 7.97
CA ARG A 21 3.16 4.69 8.45
C ARG A 21 3.18 3.49 7.51
N ASP A 22 1.99 2.97 7.20
CA ASP A 22 1.86 1.75 6.41
C ASP A 22 2.34 1.98 4.97
N LYS A 23 2.22 3.20 4.45
CA LYS A 23 2.79 3.62 3.17
C LYS A 23 4.31 3.59 3.18
N SER A 24 4.96 4.14 4.22
CA SER A 24 6.42 4.07 4.38
C SER A 24 6.93 2.63 4.49
N TYR A 25 6.29 1.77 5.29
CA TYR A 25 6.64 0.34 5.33
C TYR A 25 6.42 -0.36 3.99
N SER A 26 5.35 0.01 3.28
CA SER A 26 5.04 -0.57 1.97
C SER A 26 6.05 -0.17 0.91
N THR A 27 6.57 1.05 0.95
CA THR A 27 7.65 1.47 0.06
C THR A 27 8.88 0.59 0.24
N VAL A 28 9.33 0.39 1.49
CA VAL A 28 10.49 -0.47 1.79
C VAL A 28 10.24 -1.93 1.38
N ASP A 29 9.05 -2.46 1.66
CA ASP A 29 8.68 -3.82 1.26
C ASP A 29 8.72 -3.98 -0.27
N ILE A 30 8.16 -3.04 -1.01
CA ILE A 30 8.11 -3.09 -2.48
C ILE A 30 9.52 -2.96 -3.04
N THR A 31 10.31 -1.98 -2.59
CA THR A 31 11.66 -1.74 -3.13
C THR A 31 12.59 -2.91 -2.85
N SER A 32 12.59 -3.44 -1.63
CA SER A 32 13.43 -4.58 -1.25
C SER A 32 13.02 -5.89 -1.92
N LYS A 33 11.73 -6.25 -1.86
CA LYS A 33 11.23 -7.52 -2.39
C LYS A 33 11.19 -7.51 -3.92
N THR A 34 10.82 -6.39 -4.54
CA THR A 34 10.79 -6.31 -6.01
C THR A 34 12.20 -6.31 -6.59
N SER A 35 13.13 -5.54 -6.01
CA SER A 35 14.51 -5.50 -6.49
C SER A 35 15.18 -6.88 -6.43
N SER A 36 15.06 -7.57 -5.29
CA SER A 36 15.60 -8.93 -5.13
C SER A 36 14.97 -9.95 -6.10
N ARG A 37 13.65 -9.89 -6.31
CA ARG A 37 12.95 -10.76 -7.27
C ARG A 37 13.37 -10.48 -8.72
N LEU A 38 13.51 -9.21 -9.11
CA LEU A 38 13.96 -8.83 -10.45
C LEU A 38 15.39 -9.34 -10.70
N ALA A 39 16.29 -9.16 -9.74
CA ALA A 39 17.66 -9.66 -9.84
C ALA A 39 17.70 -11.18 -10.00
N PHE A 40 16.93 -11.91 -9.19
CA PHE A 40 16.86 -13.36 -9.24
C PHE A 40 16.31 -13.88 -10.59
N ILE A 41 15.18 -13.33 -11.05
CA ILE A 41 14.57 -13.72 -12.34
C ILE A 41 15.50 -13.37 -13.50
N GLY A 42 16.12 -12.19 -13.48
CA GLY A 42 17.07 -11.78 -14.50
C GLY A 42 18.28 -12.72 -14.60
N ALA A 43 18.82 -13.14 -13.45
CA ALA A 43 19.91 -14.11 -13.40
C ALA A 43 19.51 -15.47 -13.98
N LEU A 44 18.33 -15.98 -13.61
CA LEU A 44 17.82 -17.25 -14.13
C LEU A 44 17.63 -17.22 -15.66
N ILE A 45 17.02 -16.15 -16.19
CA ILE A 45 16.84 -15.97 -17.64
C ILE A 45 18.20 -15.87 -18.33
N SER A 46 19.18 -15.18 -17.74
CA SER A 46 20.53 -15.05 -18.31
C SER A 46 21.24 -16.39 -18.42
N ILE A 47 21.14 -17.25 -17.39
CA ILE A 47 21.68 -18.62 -17.44
C ILE A 47 21.00 -19.43 -18.56
N LEU A 48 19.67 -19.36 -18.66
CA LEU A 48 18.91 -20.06 -19.71
C LEU A 48 19.26 -19.55 -21.11
N ALA A 49 19.47 -18.25 -21.27
CA ALA A 49 19.82 -17.63 -22.54
C ALA A 49 21.18 -18.09 -23.10
N VAL A 50 22.13 -18.43 -22.22
CA VAL A 50 23.42 -19.02 -22.60
C VAL A 50 23.24 -20.45 -23.13
N VAL A 51 22.40 -21.25 -22.47
CA VAL A 51 22.15 -22.65 -22.85
C VAL A 51 21.26 -22.76 -24.09
N TYR A 52 20.26 -21.87 -24.22
CA TYR A 52 19.24 -21.92 -25.26
C TYR A 52 19.22 -20.62 -26.10
N PRO A 53 19.89 -20.58 -27.26
CA PRO A 53 20.00 -19.39 -28.11
C PRO A 53 18.67 -18.81 -28.60
N ILE A 54 17.57 -19.59 -28.57
CA ILE A 54 16.23 -19.13 -28.94
C ILE A 54 15.70 -18.04 -28.00
N ILE A 55 16.10 -18.07 -26.72
CA ILE A 55 15.68 -17.10 -25.71
C ILE A 55 16.20 -15.70 -26.07
N SER A 56 17.50 -15.59 -26.41
CA SER A 56 18.14 -14.33 -26.79
C SER A 56 17.63 -13.76 -28.12
N LYS A 57 17.12 -14.61 -29.02
CA LYS A 57 16.59 -14.20 -30.33
C LYS A 57 15.11 -13.82 -30.29
N THR A 58 14.41 -14.17 -29.21
CA THR A 58 12.99 -13.86 -29.06
C THR A 58 12.82 -12.40 -28.65
N GLN A 59 12.41 -11.55 -29.60
CA GLN A 59 12.26 -10.10 -29.40
C GLN A 59 11.39 -9.74 -28.19
N PHE A 60 10.34 -10.52 -27.92
CA PHE A 60 9.49 -10.32 -26.75
C PHE A 60 10.24 -10.48 -25.42
N ILE A 61 11.13 -11.47 -25.30
CA ILE A 61 11.93 -11.70 -24.08
C ILE A 61 12.94 -10.56 -23.89
N VAL A 62 13.58 -10.10 -24.97
CA VAL A 62 14.52 -8.98 -24.91
C VAL A 62 13.78 -7.70 -24.48
N PHE A 63 12.60 -7.44 -25.05
CA PHE A 63 11.76 -6.30 -24.66
C PHE A 63 11.38 -6.34 -23.18
N THR A 64 10.96 -7.49 -22.64
CA THR A 64 10.57 -7.60 -21.22
C THR A 64 11.75 -7.40 -20.27
N LEU A 65 12.94 -7.89 -20.62
CA LEU A 65 14.16 -7.64 -19.84
C LEU A 65 14.53 -6.14 -19.82
N ILE A 66 14.40 -5.45 -20.95
CA ILE A 66 14.62 -3.99 -21.01
C ILE A 66 13.59 -3.26 -20.14
N ALA A 67 12.31 -3.63 -20.23
CA ALA A 67 11.26 -3.05 -19.40
C ALA A 67 11.52 -3.26 -17.90
N PHE A 68 11.95 -4.46 -17.49
CA PHE A 68 12.35 -4.75 -16.11
C PHE A 68 13.56 -3.95 -15.66
N SER A 69 14.51 -3.70 -16.56
CA SER A 69 15.68 -2.86 -16.28
C SER A 69 15.27 -1.40 -16.01
N VAL A 70 14.37 -0.85 -16.81
CA VAL A 70 13.79 0.50 -16.60
C VAL A 70 13.03 0.58 -15.28
N LEU A 71 12.25 -0.45 -14.94
CA LEU A 71 11.58 -0.55 -13.64
C LEU A 71 12.59 -0.60 -12.47
N GLY A 72 13.71 -1.30 -12.64
CA GLY A 72 14.81 -1.32 -11.66
C GLY A 72 15.38 0.08 -11.38
N ILE A 73 15.61 0.88 -12.43
CA ILE A 73 16.07 2.28 -12.32
C ILE A 73 15.01 3.17 -11.64
N TYR A 74 13.72 2.90 -11.88
CA TYR A 74 12.66 3.61 -11.17
C TYR A 74 12.66 3.28 -9.67
N ILE A 75 12.76 2.00 -9.31
CA ILE A 75 12.81 1.53 -7.91
C ILE A 75 14.04 2.08 -7.19
N SER A 76 15.19 2.20 -7.86
CA SER A 76 16.44 2.66 -7.25
C SER A 76 16.38 4.11 -6.74
N LYS A 77 15.34 4.88 -7.09
CA LYS A 77 15.09 6.22 -6.54
C LYS A 77 14.56 6.20 -5.09
N TYR A 78 14.18 5.04 -4.57
CA TYR A 78 13.52 4.88 -3.27
C TYR A 78 14.35 4.01 -2.29
N THR A 79 15.68 4.06 -2.37
CA THR A 79 16.61 3.18 -1.65
C THR A 79 16.93 3.59 -0.22
N ASP A 80 16.50 4.77 0.22
CA ASP A 80 16.73 5.27 1.58
C ASP A 80 15.81 4.56 2.60
N HIS A 81 15.99 3.25 2.74
CA HIS A 81 15.13 2.40 3.55
C HIS A 81 15.13 2.82 5.03
N ASP A 82 16.27 3.27 5.54
CA ASP A 82 16.41 3.71 6.93
C ASP A 82 15.52 4.93 7.22
N LYS A 83 15.45 5.90 6.30
CA LYS A 83 14.53 7.03 6.41
C LYS A 83 13.07 6.59 6.45
N TYR A 84 12.64 5.70 5.55
CA TYR A 84 11.26 5.21 5.55
C TYR A 84 10.93 4.41 6.82
N ILE A 85 11.85 3.57 7.29
CA ILE A 85 11.67 2.78 8.51
C ILE A 85 11.63 3.69 9.74
N SER A 86 12.51 4.68 9.82
CA SER A 86 12.55 5.64 10.92
C SER A 86 11.25 6.46 10.97
N SER A 87 10.83 7.03 9.84
CA SER A 87 9.53 7.73 9.72
C SER A 87 8.37 6.82 10.14
N ALA A 88 8.34 5.57 9.69
CA ALA A 88 7.28 4.63 10.05
C ALA A 88 7.26 4.32 11.56
N LYS A 89 8.41 4.15 12.20
CA LYS A 89 8.51 3.93 13.65
C LYS A 89 8.02 5.15 14.44
N GLU A 90 8.37 6.36 14.02
CA GLU A 90 7.86 7.58 14.66
C GLU A 90 6.34 7.73 14.50
N LEU A 91 5.81 7.46 13.30
CA LEU A 91 4.37 7.46 13.07
C LEU A 91 3.66 6.37 13.90
N GLU A 92 4.30 5.23 14.15
CA GLU A 92 3.76 4.20 15.06
C GLU A 92 3.69 4.70 16.50
N ASN A 93 4.71 5.42 16.98
CA ASN A 93 4.68 6.05 18.30
C ASN A 93 3.52 7.05 18.41
N ILE A 94 3.38 7.91 17.39
CA ILE A 94 2.32 8.92 17.34
C ILE A 94 0.93 8.27 17.29
N GLU A 95 0.75 7.19 16.52
CA GLU A 95 -0.53 6.45 16.49
C GLU A 95 -0.90 5.90 17.87
N ARG A 96 0.07 5.36 18.63
CA ARG A 96 -0.16 4.91 20.01
C ARG A 96 -0.58 6.06 20.91
N GLU A 97 0.08 7.20 20.83
CA GLU A 97 -0.28 8.40 21.61
C GLU A 97 -1.67 8.92 21.25
N LEU A 98 -2.05 8.91 19.97
CA LEU A 98 -3.40 9.27 19.52
C LEU A 98 -4.46 8.28 20.01
N GLN A 99 -4.16 6.99 20.00
CA GLN A 99 -5.07 5.97 20.52
C GLN A 99 -5.31 6.14 22.03
N LEU A 100 -4.25 6.41 22.80
CA LEU A 100 -4.38 6.70 24.23
C LEU A 100 -5.20 7.98 24.45
N LEU A 101 -4.91 9.04 23.71
CA LEU A 101 -5.66 10.31 23.77
C LEU A 101 -7.15 10.11 23.45
N TYR A 102 -7.47 9.28 22.46
CA TYR A 102 -8.85 8.94 22.12
C TYR A 102 -9.59 8.33 23.32
N TYR A 103 -8.99 7.34 23.99
CA TYR A 103 -9.62 6.71 25.15
C TYR A 103 -9.66 7.64 26.38
N GLU A 104 -8.65 8.48 26.59
CA GLU A 104 -8.63 9.52 27.63
C GLU A 104 -9.83 10.47 27.48
N VAL A 105 -10.08 10.97 26.26
CA VAL A 105 -11.21 11.86 25.95
C VAL A 105 -12.54 11.13 26.04
N LYS A 106 -12.61 9.89 25.56
CA LYS A 106 -13.84 9.08 25.57
C LYS A 106 -14.37 8.86 26.99
N ASN A 107 -13.45 8.72 27.95
CA ASN A 107 -13.76 8.51 29.36
C ASN A 107 -14.08 9.81 30.14
N GLN A 108 -13.94 10.99 29.52
CA GLN A 108 -14.35 12.25 30.16
C GLN A 108 -15.87 12.40 30.19
N SER A 109 -16.38 13.20 31.13
CA SER A 109 -17.77 13.69 31.06
C SER A 109 -17.95 14.64 29.88
N ASP A 110 -19.19 14.82 29.43
CA ASP A 110 -19.48 15.66 28.27
C ASP A 110 -19.25 17.16 28.57
N ASP A 111 -19.29 17.55 29.86
CA ASP A 111 -19.02 18.90 30.35
C ASP A 111 -17.55 19.13 30.76
N ALA A 112 -16.66 18.15 30.56
CA ALA A 112 -15.26 18.28 30.94
C ALA A 112 -14.55 19.38 30.14
N ASN A 113 -13.57 20.05 30.76
CA ASN A 113 -12.69 20.96 30.03
C ASN A 113 -11.76 20.15 29.11
N LEU A 114 -11.89 20.35 27.79
CA LEU A 114 -11.15 19.61 26.76
C LEU A 114 -9.88 20.29 26.26
N GLU A 115 -9.53 21.47 26.76
CA GLU A 115 -8.48 22.32 26.21
C GLU A 115 -7.10 21.63 26.19
N ILE A 116 -6.76 20.90 27.25
CA ILE A 116 -5.51 20.12 27.34
C ILE A 116 -5.45 19.03 26.26
N PHE A 117 -6.56 18.35 25.98
CA PHE A 117 -6.61 17.30 24.97
C PHE A 117 -6.54 17.88 23.54
N ILE A 118 -7.13 19.04 23.32
CA ILE A 118 -7.05 19.77 22.04
C ILE A 118 -5.61 20.18 21.74
N GLU A 119 -4.89 20.73 22.72
CA GLU A 119 -3.48 21.09 22.54
C GLU A 119 -2.59 19.86 22.31
N LYS A 120 -2.86 18.76 23.03
CA LYS A 120 -2.17 17.47 22.80
C LYS A 120 -2.41 16.96 21.38
N LEU A 121 -3.66 17.00 20.89
CA LEU A 121 -3.98 16.64 19.50
C LEU A 121 -3.23 17.50 18.48
N LYS A 122 -3.23 18.83 18.64
CA LYS A 122 -2.50 19.75 17.74
C LYS A 122 -0.99 19.49 17.73
N SER A 123 -0.43 19.09 18.87
CA SER A 123 0.98 18.70 18.97
C SER A 123 1.26 17.42 18.19
N LEU A 124 0.42 16.39 18.36
CA LEU A 124 0.54 15.11 17.67
C LEU A 124 0.34 15.24 16.16
N ASP A 125 -0.66 16.02 15.72
CA ASP A 125 -0.92 16.28 14.29
C ASP A 125 0.26 16.97 13.61
N ARG A 126 0.90 17.94 14.28
CA ARG A 126 2.13 18.57 13.77
C ARG A 126 3.27 17.57 13.65
N LYS A 127 3.55 16.82 14.71
CA LYS A 127 4.58 15.77 14.70
C LYS A 127 4.34 14.74 13.59
N GLN A 128 3.09 14.35 13.37
CA GLN A 128 2.74 13.41 12.32
C GLN A 128 3.08 13.97 10.93
N LYS A 129 2.68 15.21 10.65
CA LYS A 129 2.96 15.88 9.37
C LYS A 129 4.46 16.00 9.11
N ASP A 130 5.23 16.36 10.13
CA ASP A 130 6.69 16.51 10.03
C ASP A 130 7.40 15.17 9.75
N ASN A 131 6.82 14.05 10.22
CA ASN A 131 7.38 12.72 10.02
C ASN A 131 6.85 12.01 8.76
N CYS A 132 5.82 12.52 8.10
CA CYS A 132 5.30 11.93 6.87
C CYS A 132 6.24 12.17 5.68
N ILE A 133 6.38 11.15 4.84
CA ILE A 133 7.18 11.22 3.62
C ILE A 133 6.25 11.33 2.42
N ASP A 134 6.37 12.43 1.68
CA ASP A 134 5.55 12.72 0.49
C ASP A 134 5.89 11.82 -0.70
N ARG A 135 7.18 11.61 -0.96
CA ARG A 135 7.65 10.81 -2.09
C ARG A 135 7.68 9.34 -1.71
N GLN A 136 6.77 8.57 -2.27
CA GLN A 136 6.62 7.14 -2.01
C GLN A 136 6.58 6.38 -3.34
N ILE A 137 6.88 5.08 -3.34
CA ILE A 137 6.88 4.29 -4.57
C ILE A 137 5.44 4.04 -5.05
N PHE A 138 5.25 3.94 -6.37
CA PHE A 138 3.98 3.53 -6.94
C PHE A 138 3.52 2.18 -6.35
N GLY A 139 2.22 2.07 -6.06
CA GLY A 139 1.61 0.88 -5.45
C GLY A 139 1.70 0.83 -3.91
N SER A 140 2.50 1.69 -3.28
CA SER A 140 2.57 1.78 -1.81
C SER A 140 1.22 2.13 -1.18
N ASP A 141 0.41 2.98 -1.83
CA ASP A 141 -0.93 3.35 -1.38
C ASP A 141 -1.88 2.14 -1.28
N LEU A 142 -1.91 1.29 -2.31
CA LEU A 142 -2.73 0.08 -2.33
C LEU A 142 -2.31 -0.90 -1.22
N TYR A 143 -1.00 -1.08 -1.06
CA TYR A 143 -0.44 -1.98 -0.06
C TYR A 143 -0.64 -1.45 1.37
N ALA A 144 -0.61 -0.13 1.56
CA ALA A 144 -0.94 0.53 2.82
C ALA A 144 -2.40 0.28 3.21
N HIS A 145 -3.35 0.50 2.29
CA HIS A 145 -4.77 0.19 2.51
C HIS A 145 -4.97 -1.27 2.96
N GLN A 146 -4.35 -2.22 2.27
CA GLN A 146 -4.44 -3.64 2.65
C GLN A 146 -3.89 -3.89 4.05
N LYS A 147 -2.74 -3.32 4.41
CA LYS A 147 -2.14 -3.48 5.75
C LYS A 147 -3.03 -2.89 6.84
N THR A 148 -3.53 -1.67 6.66
CA THR A 148 -4.32 -0.96 7.66
C THR A 148 -5.65 -1.67 7.96
N PHE A 149 -6.35 -2.16 6.93
CA PHE A 149 -7.69 -2.70 7.08
C PHE A 149 -7.77 -4.22 7.21
N TRP A 150 -6.81 -4.96 6.63
CA TRP A 150 -6.82 -6.41 6.66
C TRP A 150 -5.87 -6.98 7.72
N ASN A 151 -4.61 -6.57 7.69
CA ASN A 151 -3.59 -7.14 8.58
C ASN A 151 -3.69 -6.60 10.02
N LYS A 152 -4.10 -5.33 10.17
CA LYS A 152 -4.16 -4.63 11.46
C LYS A 152 -5.57 -4.45 12.01
N LYS A 153 -6.53 -5.28 11.60
CA LYS A 153 -7.98 -5.12 11.89
C LYS A 153 -8.31 -4.79 13.36
N ILE A 154 -7.61 -5.38 14.32
CA ILE A 154 -7.82 -5.10 15.75
C ILE A 154 -7.24 -3.73 16.14
N ASN A 155 -6.01 -3.44 15.70
CA ASN A 155 -5.31 -2.20 16.04
C ASN A 155 -5.92 -0.96 15.37
N SER A 156 -6.56 -1.12 14.21
CA SER A 156 -7.26 -0.04 13.51
C SER A 156 -8.72 0.15 13.96
N LYS A 157 -9.26 -0.75 14.80
CA LYS A 157 -10.69 -0.77 15.15
C LYS A 157 -11.19 0.53 15.77
N TRP A 158 -10.38 1.16 16.64
CA TRP A 158 -10.80 2.34 17.40
C TRP A 158 -11.14 3.53 16.47
N PHE A 159 -10.30 3.84 15.48
CA PHE A 159 -10.60 4.90 14.52
C PHE A 159 -11.59 4.44 13.44
N VAL A 160 -11.60 3.17 13.06
CA VAL A 160 -12.57 2.63 12.08
C VAL A 160 -14.00 2.75 12.59
N ASP A 161 -14.22 2.40 13.86
CA ASP A 161 -15.54 2.45 14.50
C ASP A 161 -15.99 3.90 14.71
N GLU A 162 -15.09 4.79 15.17
CA GLU A 162 -15.40 6.22 15.37
C GLU A 162 -15.75 6.92 14.05
N LEU A 163 -14.97 6.69 12.99
CA LEU A 163 -15.17 7.29 11.68
C LEU A 163 -16.26 6.59 10.86
N LYS A 164 -16.81 5.47 11.36
CA LYS A 164 -17.85 4.67 10.69
C LYS A 164 -17.46 4.23 9.26
N LEU A 165 -16.19 3.87 9.06
CA LEU A 165 -15.64 3.54 7.74
C LEU A 165 -16.29 2.26 7.15
N LYS A 166 -16.82 2.38 5.93
CA LYS A 166 -17.48 1.30 5.18
C LYS A 166 -16.48 0.47 4.38
N LEU A 167 -16.94 -0.64 3.78
CA LEU A 167 -16.10 -1.48 2.92
C LEU A 167 -15.57 -0.74 1.68
N THR A 168 -16.34 0.21 1.16
CA THR A 168 -15.93 1.09 0.05
C THR A 168 -14.77 2.00 0.43
N ASP A 169 -14.64 2.35 1.71
CA ASP A 169 -13.57 3.21 2.22
C ASP A 169 -12.30 2.40 2.54
N LYS A 170 -12.46 1.08 2.70
CA LYS A 170 -11.38 0.14 3.05
C LYS A 170 -10.66 -0.42 1.83
N LEU A 171 -11.33 -0.52 0.68
CA LEU A 171 -10.80 -1.06 -0.55
C LEU A 171 -10.78 0.02 -1.65
N PRO A 172 -9.61 0.38 -2.21
CA PRO A 172 -9.53 1.39 -3.24
C PRO A 172 -10.18 0.89 -4.54
N LEU A 173 -10.80 1.80 -5.30
CA LEU A 173 -11.42 1.49 -6.60
C LEU A 173 -10.44 0.80 -7.57
N SER A 174 -9.15 1.16 -7.50
CA SER A 174 -8.09 0.56 -8.29
C SER A 174 -7.99 -0.96 -8.08
N PHE A 175 -8.28 -1.47 -6.88
CA PHE A 175 -8.33 -2.91 -6.62
C PHE A 175 -9.42 -3.59 -7.45
N PHE A 176 -10.64 -3.04 -7.44
CA PHE A 176 -11.76 -3.58 -8.22
C PHE A 176 -11.48 -3.51 -9.73
N LEU A 177 -10.86 -2.42 -10.20
CA LEU A 177 -10.44 -2.29 -11.60
C LEU A 177 -9.39 -3.32 -12.00
N CYS A 178 -8.39 -3.56 -11.15
CA CYS A 178 -7.38 -4.60 -11.39
C CYS A 178 -8.00 -6.01 -11.46
N VAL A 179 -8.91 -6.33 -10.55
CA VAL A 179 -9.63 -7.62 -10.57
C VAL A 179 -10.48 -7.75 -11.83
N PHE A 180 -11.22 -6.70 -12.20
CA PHE A 180 -12.04 -6.69 -13.41
C PHE A 180 -11.18 -6.85 -14.69
N ALA A 181 -10.07 -6.13 -14.79
CA ALA A 181 -9.14 -6.25 -15.91
C ALA A 181 -8.53 -7.66 -16.00
N PHE A 182 -8.10 -8.22 -14.87
CA PHE A 182 -7.58 -9.59 -14.81
C PHE A 182 -8.62 -10.61 -15.28
N LEU A 183 -9.85 -10.53 -14.79
CA LEU A 183 -10.96 -11.40 -15.22
C LEU A 183 -11.27 -11.24 -16.70
N SER A 184 -11.22 -10.01 -17.22
CA SER A 184 -11.42 -9.73 -18.65
C SER A 184 -10.35 -10.37 -19.52
N ILE A 185 -9.07 -10.31 -19.10
CA ILE A 185 -7.95 -10.95 -19.81
C ILE A 185 -8.11 -12.48 -19.80
N VAL A 186 -8.44 -13.07 -18.65
CA VAL A 186 -8.68 -14.51 -18.53
C VAL A 186 -9.84 -14.95 -19.42
N PHE A 187 -10.94 -14.18 -19.43
CA PHE A 187 -12.10 -14.46 -20.25
C PHE A 187 -11.78 -14.36 -21.76
N LEU A 188 -11.06 -13.32 -22.17
CA LEU A 188 -10.57 -13.18 -23.55
C LEU A 188 -9.65 -14.34 -23.94
N GLY A 189 -8.75 -14.76 -23.05
CA GLY A 189 -7.88 -15.92 -23.25
C GLY A 189 -8.66 -17.23 -23.41
N PHE A 190 -9.76 -17.39 -22.66
CA PHE A 190 -10.64 -18.55 -22.79
C PHE A 190 -11.38 -18.54 -24.13
N ILE A 191 -11.88 -17.38 -24.56
CA ILE A 191 -12.53 -17.21 -25.87
C ILE A 191 -11.56 -17.51 -27.01
N THR A 192 -10.35 -16.97 -26.98
CA THR A 192 -9.36 -17.22 -28.04
C THR A 192 -8.93 -18.68 -28.08
N PHE A 193 -8.77 -19.33 -26.92
CA PHE A 193 -8.51 -20.76 -26.85
C PHE A 193 -9.64 -21.59 -27.49
N PHE A 194 -10.90 -21.28 -27.14
CA PHE A 194 -12.07 -21.96 -27.70
C PHE A 194 -12.21 -21.75 -29.20
N LEU A 195 -12.03 -20.52 -29.69
CA LEU A 195 -12.03 -20.20 -31.13
C LEU A 195 -10.93 -20.95 -31.87
N ALA A 196 -9.70 -20.97 -31.32
CA ALA A 196 -8.60 -21.70 -31.91
C ALA A 196 -8.89 -23.21 -31.99
N TYR A 197 -9.42 -23.80 -30.92
CA TYR A 197 -9.82 -25.21 -30.90
C TYR A 197 -10.88 -25.52 -31.97
N HIS A 198 -11.91 -24.68 -32.08
CA HIS A 198 -12.98 -24.87 -33.05
C HIS A 198 -12.51 -24.72 -34.51
N LEU A 199 -11.60 -23.78 -34.78
CA LEU A 199 -11.00 -23.61 -36.11
C LEU A 199 -10.19 -24.84 -36.52
N VAL A 200 -9.41 -25.41 -35.60
CA VAL A 200 -8.63 -26.63 -35.82
C VAL A 200 -9.56 -27.83 -36.07
N GLU A 201 -10.62 -28.01 -35.29
CA GLU A 201 -11.62 -29.07 -35.55
C GLU A 201 -12.34 -28.88 -36.90
N SER A 202 -12.53 -27.64 -37.33
CA SER A 202 -13.16 -27.30 -38.61
C SER A 202 -12.21 -27.39 -39.81
N GLY A 203 -10.94 -27.74 -39.60
CA GLY A 203 -9.94 -27.96 -40.65
C GLY A 203 -9.30 -26.69 -41.22
N TYR A 204 -9.34 -25.58 -40.49
CA TYR A 204 -8.65 -24.32 -40.83
C TYR A 204 -7.30 -24.16 -40.13
#